data_AF-A0A1I0RVG9-F1
#
_entry.id   AF-A0A1I0RVG9-F1
#
_cell.length_a   1.000
_cell.length_b   1.000
_cell.length_c   1.000
_cell.angle_alpha   90.00
_cell.angle_beta   90.00
_cell.angle_gamma   90.00
#
_symmetry.space_group_name_H-M   'P 1'
#
loop_
_entity.id
_entity.type
_entity.pdbx_description
1 polymer ?
#
loop_
_entity_poly.entity_id
_entity_poly.type
_entity_poly.pdbx_seq_one_letter_code
_entity_poly.pdbx_strand_id
1 'polypeptide(L)'
;MKTKFLSLIILAIIGLTNLNAQTKNMMKTKSSPILQKENTVLLLVDEQVGLLSGVRDISTADLRKNVVAMAKAAQIMGVPVIITAVGSDGLWGPVIPELTAALPNVTVIKRSLINAWDDPNVVKAIEATGRKQILIAGISLEVCASLPAISATQAGYDARVVLDASGTFNENKRVAGIQRLTTLGIPLTDYATAAVELLRDNADPKAHDVYGVLGLDFATTVWQLNDAVKKGYK
;
A
#
# COMPACT_ATOMS: atom_id res chain seq x y z
N MET A 1 -19.80 50.21 27.37
CA MET A 1 -18.82 50.03 26.27
C MET A 1 -17.69 49.06 26.60
N LYS A 2 -17.09 49.11 27.81
CA LYS A 2 -15.95 48.25 28.21
C LYS A 2 -16.24 46.73 28.25
N THR A 3 -17.44 46.31 28.63
CA THR A 3 -17.81 44.88 28.77
C THR A 3 -17.99 44.13 27.46
N LYS A 4 -18.48 44.80 26.40
CA LYS A 4 -18.61 44.18 25.06
C LYS A 4 -17.24 43.97 24.40
N PHE A 5 -16.28 44.85 24.68
CA PHE A 5 -14.92 44.76 24.14
C PHE A 5 -14.14 43.58 24.74
N LEU A 6 -14.31 43.33 26.05
CA LEU A 6 -13.67 42.21 26.75
C LEU A 6 -14.20 40.85 26.26
N SER A 7 -15.51 40.75 25.99
CA SER A 7 -16.13 39.54 25.43
C SER A 7 -15.61 39.19 24.03
N LEU A 8 -15.43 40.20 23.17
CA LEU A 8 -14.91 40.01 21.82
C LEU A 8 -13.46 39.48 21.80
N ILE A 9 -12.63 39.96 22.73
CA ILE A 9 -11.25 39.50 22.90
C ILE A 9 -11.21 38.04 23.38
N ILE A 10 -12.07 37.66 24.31
CA ILE A 10 -12.16 36.27 24.80
C ILE A 10 -12.60 35.31 23.69
N LEU A 11 -13.61 35.68 22.89
CA LEU A 11 -14.02 34.87 21.73
C LEU A 11 -12.92 34.73 20.68
N ALA A 12 -12.15 35.80 20.41
CA ALA A 12 -11.02 35.75 19.49
C ALA A 12 -9.91 34.82 20.01
N ILE A 13 -9.58 34.87 21.31
CA ILE A 13 -8.59 33.98 21.93
C ILE A 13 -9.05 32.52 21.90
N ILE A 14 -10.34 32.25 22.17
CA ILE A 14 -10.92 30.90 22.05
C ILE A 14 -10.88 30.42 20.59
N GLY A 15 -11.18 31.31 19.63
CA GLY A 15 -11.08 31.03 18.20
C GLY A 15 -9.65 30.70 17.76
N LEU A 16 -8.66 31.48 18.17
CA LEU A 16 -7.24 31.24 17.87
C LEU A 16 -6.70 29.98 18.55
N THR A 17 -7.11 29.69 19.78
CA THR A 17 -6.69 28.47 20.49
C THR A 17 -7.30 27.22 19.86
N ASN A 18 -8.57 27.26 19.44
CA ASN A 18 -9.19 26.19 18.67
C ASN A 18 -8.54 26.01 17.30
N LEU A 19 -8.23 27.12 16.60
CA LEU A 19 -7.53 27.06 15.31
C LEU A 19 -6.15 26.42 15.48
N ASN A 20 -5.38 26.82 16.49
CA ASN A 20 -4.08 26.24 16.83
C ASN A 20 -4.16 24.77 17.28
N ALA A 21 -5.22 24.37 17.97
CA ALA A 21 -5.46 22.97 18.33
C ALA A 21 -5.78 22.13 17.09
N GLN A 22 -6.57 22.68 16.16
CA GLN A 22 -6.84 22.04 14.87
C GLN A 22 -5.58 21.97 14.00
N THR A 23 -4.75 23.02 13.95
CA THR A 23 -3.48 22.98 13.21
C THR A 23 -2.47 22.03 13.86
N LYS A 24 -2.40 21.97 15.19
CA LYS A 24 -1.55 21.01 15.91
C LYS A 24 -2.01 19.56 15.74
N ASN A 25 -3.32 19.31 15.65
CA ASN A 25 -3.84 17.99 15.31
C ASN A 25 -3.56 17.62 13.85
N MET A 26 -3.68 18.59 12.93
CA MET A 26 -3.34 18.41 11.50
C MET A 26 -1.83 18.22 11.26
N MET A 27 -0.98 18.72 12.18
CA MET A 27 0.48 18.53 12.15
C MET A 27 0.99 17.30 12.93
N LYS A 28 0.16 16.63 13.74
CA LYS A 28 0.59 15.47 14.55
C LYS A 28 0.62 14.13 13.80
N THR A 29 0.12 14.10 12.56
CA THR A 29 0.14 12.92 11.68
C THR A 29 1.01 13.17 10.45
N LYS A 30 2.19 13.77 10.61
CA LYS A 30 3.16 13.74 9.51
C LYS A 30 3.78 12.35 9.49
N SER A 31 3.16 11.48 8.68
CA SER A 31 3.72 10.19 8.30
C SER A 31 5.20 10.33 7.96
N SER A 32 6.00 9.31 8.31
CA SER A 32 7.35 9.20 7.75
C SER A 32 7.20 9.26 6.23
N PRO A 33 7.92 10.13 5.51
CA PRO A 33 7.78 10.26 4.07
C PRO A 33 8.11 8.94 3.35
N ILE A 34 8.88 8.06 3.99
CA ILE A 34 9.42 6.83 3.42
C ILE A 34 8.95 5.61 4.24
N LEU A 35 8.71 4.48 3.58
CA LEU A 35 8.27 3.21 4.18
C LEU A 35 9.32 2.57 5.10
N GLN A 36 8.90 1.99 6.22
CA GLN A 36 9.75 1.28 7.19
C GLN A 36 9.26 -0.15 7.33
N LYS A 37 10.14 -1.14 7.10
CA LYS A 37 9.77 -2.56 7.14
C LYS A 37 9.26 -3.00 8.51
N GLU A 38 9.63 -2.33 9.59
CA GLU A 38 9.17 -2.56 10.97
C GLU A 38 7.83 -1.89 11.31
N ASN A 39 7.35 -0.97 10.46
CA ASN A 39 6.10 -0.22 10.66
C ASN A 39 5.11 -0.37 9.49
N THR A 40 5.41 -1.24 8.52
CA THR A 40 4.58 -1.46 7.33
C THR A 40 3.88 -2.82 7.39
N VAL A 41 2.63 -2.85 6.90
CA VAL A 41 1.88 -4.05 6.51
C VAL A 41 1.49 -3.92 5.03
N LEU A 42 1.57 -5.02 4.27
CA LEU A 42 1.09 -5.09 2.89
C LEU A 42 -0.35 -5.63 2.87
N LEU A 43 -1.26 -4.90 2.25
CA LEU A 43 -2.65 -5.27 2.07
C LEU A 43 -2.94 -5.48 0.57
N LEU A 44 -3.21 -6.72 0.18
CA LEU A 44 -3.55 -7.13 -1.18
C LEU A 44 -5.07 -7.36 -1.27
N VAL A 45 -5.73 -6.54 -2.09
CA VAL A 45 -7.18 -6.42 -2.11
C VAL A 45 -7.75 -6.91 -3.43
N ASP A 46 -8.46 -8.03 -3.39
CA ASP A 46 -9.28 -8.52 -4.51
C ASP A 46 -8.49 -8.78 -5.81
N GLU A 47 -7.26 -9.29 -5.65
CA GLU A 47 -6.42 -9.83 -6.74
C GLU A 47 -7.00 -11.15 -7.28
N GLN A 48 -8.23 -11.11 -7.79
CA GLN A 48 -9.05 -12.26 -8.15
C GLN A 48 -9.09 -12.49 -9.65
N VAL A 49 -9.24 -13.75 -10.06
CA VAL A 49 -9.23 -14.16 -11.48
C VAL A 49 -10.27 -13.40 -12.31
N GLY A 50 -11.49 -13.25 -11.78
CA GLY A 50 -12.58 -12.56 -12.48
C GLY A 50 -12.32 -11.06 -12.64
N LEU A 51 -11.87 -10.39 -11.58
CA LEU A 51 -11.53 -8.96 -11.63
C LEU A 51 -10.35 -8.69 -12.56
N LEU A 52 -9.32 -9.53 -12.49
CA LEU A 52 -8.15 -9.46 -13.36
C LEU A 52 -8.50 -9.58 -14.85
N SER A 53 -9.52 -10.38 -15.20
CA SER A 53 -9.97 -10.52 -16.60
C SER A 53 -10.47 -9.20 -17.22
N GLY A 54 -10.90 -8.26 -16.38
CA GLY A 54 -11.40 -6.95 -16.79
C GLY A 54 -10.31 -5.89 -16.96
N VAL A 55 -9.09 -6.11 -16.45
CA VAL A 55 -8.03 -5.07 -16.41
C VAL A 55 -7.60 -4.66 -17.82
N ARG A 56 -7.46 -3.35 -18.07
CA ARG A 56 -7.10 -2.77 -19.39
C ARG A 56 -6.04 -1.67 -19.33
N ASP A 57 -5.68 -1.19 -18.16
CA ASP A 57 -4.71 -0.09 -17.99
C ASP A 57 -3.25 -0.57 -17.80
N ILE A 58 -3.07 -1.86 -17.54
CA ILE A 58 -1.78 -2.54 -17.47
C ILE A 58 -1.92 -3.95 -18.06
N SER A 59 -0.84 -4.53 -18.60
CA SER A 59 -0.88 -5.92 -19.04
C SER A 59 -1.15 -6.83 -17.85
N THR A 60 -2.03 -7.82 -18.02
CA THR A 60 -2.34 -8.75 -16.91
C THR A 60 -1.15 -9.64 -16.55
N ALA A 61 -0.14 -9.76 -17.42
CA ALA A 61 1.11 -10.45 -17.12
C ALA A 61 1.97 -9.60 -16.16
N ASP A 62 2.13 -8.31 -16.44
CA ASP A 62 2.90 -7.41 -15.59
C ASP A 62 2.22 -7.22 -14.23
N LEU A 63 0.90 -7.06 -14.19
CA LEU A 63 0.16 -6.94 -12.93
C LEU A 63 0.35 -8.17 -12.03
N ARG A 64 0.19 -9.39 -12.58
CA ARG A 64 0.47 -10.64 -11.85
C ARG A 64 1.91 -10.67 -11.35
N LYS A 65 2.87 -10.33 -12.21
CA LYS A 65 4.30 -10.30 -11.86
C LYS A 65 4.54 -9.35 -10.68
N ASN A 66 4.06 -8.12 -10.76
CA ASN A 66 4.31 -7.07 -9.78
C ASN A 66 3.68 -7.41 -8.42
N VAL A 67 2.43 -7.89 -8.39
CA VAL A 67 1.74 -8.33 -7.17
C VAL A 67 2.50 -9.47 -6.49
N VAL A 68 2.89 -10.50 -7.26
CA VAL A 68 3.63 -11.66 -6.72
C VAL A 68 5.03 -11.26 -6.26
N ALA A 69 5.72 -10.43 -7.02
CA ALA A 69 7.05 -9.91 -6.67
C ALA A 69 7.02 -9.14 -5.35
N MET A 70 6.05 -8.24 -5.19
CA MET A 70 5.88 -7.46 -3.97
C MET A 70 5.52 -8.34 -2.76
N ALA A 71 4.65 -9.34 -2.94
CA ALA A 71 4.31 -10.30 -1.91
C ALA A 71 5.54 -11.10 -1.42
N LYS A 72 6.36 -11.59 -2.35
CA LYS A 72 7.62 -12.30 -2.03
C LYS A 72 8.64 -11.40 -1.35
N ALA A 73 8.81 -10.17 -1.84
CA ALA A 73 9.71 -9.20 -1.22
C ALA A 73 9.28 -8.88 0.22
N ALA A 74 7.98 -8.71 0.47
CA ALA A 74 7.42 -8.52 1.80
C ALA A 74 7.74 -9.71 2.72
N GLN A 75 7.58 -10.95 2.26
CA GLN A 75 7.94 -12.15 3.03
C GLN A 75 9.43 -12.19 3.39
N ILE A 76 10.32 -11.95 2.42
CA ILE A 76 11.77 -11.95 2.64
C ILE A 76 12.13 -10.93 3.74
N MET A 77 11.53 -9.74 3.68
CA MET A 77 11.78 -8.65 4.63
C MET A 77 11.05 -8.81 5.97
N GLY A 78 10.14 -9.79 6.12
CA GLY A 78 9.34 -9.98 7.33
C GLY A 78 8.23 -8.94 7.50
N VAL A 79 7.79 -8.33 6.40
CA VAL A 79 6.62 -7.42 6.36
C VAL A 79 5.35 -8.28 6.36
N PRO A 80 4.42 -8.10 7.31
CA PRO A 80 3.16 -8.84 7.32
C PRO A 80 2.35 -8.61 6.03
N VAL A 81 1.73 -9.66 5.50
CA VAL A 81 0.89 -9.60 4.30
C VAL A 81 -0.52 -10.05 4.64
N ILE A 82 -1.51 -9.26 4.24
CA ILE A 82 -2.94 -9.55 4.39
C ILE A 82 -3.54 -9.63 3.00
N ILE A 83 -4.34 -10.67 2.74
CA ILE A 83 -5.05 -10.86 1.47
C ILE A 83 -6.55 -10.84 1.75
N THR A 84 -7.30 -10.10 0.94
CA THR A 84 -8.76 -10.11 0.99
C THR A 84 -9.34 -10.48 -0.36
N ALA A 85 -10.54 -11.07 -0.37
CA ALA A 85 -11.25 -11.38 -1.60
C ALA A 85 -12.76 -11.16 -1.44
N VAL A 86 -13.33 -10.29 -2.27
CA VAL A 86 -14.76 -10.00 -2.30
C VAL A 86 -15.51 -11.04 -3.12
N GLY A 87 -16.56 -11.64 -2.54
CA GLY A 87 -17.44 -12.58 -3.26
C GLY A 87 -16.70 -13.72 -3.96
N SER A 88 -15.66 -14.27 -3.32
CA SER A 88 -14.73 -15.23 -3.94
C SER A 88 -15.34 -16.59 -4.33
N ASP A 89 -16.46 -16.96 -3.73
CA ASP A 89 -17.23 -18.16 -4.09
C ASP A 89 -18.26 -17.87 -5.23
N GLY A 90 -18.25 -16.66 -5.78
CA GLY A 90 -19.17 -16.19 -6.81
C GLY A 90 -18.47 -15.58 -8.03
N LEU A 91 -19.02 -14.46 -8.54
CA LEU A 91 -18.65 -13.87 -9.84
C LEU A 91 -17.15 -13.62 -10.03
N TRP A 92 -16.46 -13.15 -8.99
CA TRP A 92 -15.07 -12.73 -9.09
C TRP A 92 -14.08 -13.90 -8.97
N GLY A 93 -14.53 -15.05 -8.48
CA GLY A 93 -13.71 -16.24 -8.32
C GLY A 93 -12.60 -16.10 -7.26
N PRO A 94 -11.69 -17.07 -7.18
CA PRO A 94 -10.63 -17.05 -6.19
C PRO A 94 -9.57 -15.97 -6.46
N VAL A 95 -8.74 -15.68 -5.45
CA VAL A 95 -7.48 -14.98 -5.62
C VAL A 95 -6.61 -15.72 -6.64
N ILE A 96 -5.81 -14.99 -7.43
CA ILE A 96 -4.95 -15.58 -8.44
C ILE A 96 -4.06 -16.70 -7.86
N PRO A 97 -3.95 -17.87 -8.52
CA PRO A 97 -3.18 -19.00 -8.02
C PRO A 97 -1.71 -18.66 -7.73
N GLU A 98 -1.10 -17.78 -8.53
CA GLU A 98 0.29 -17.37 -8.40
C GLU A 98 0.55 -16.66 -7.07
N LEU A 99 -0.41 -15.86 -6.59
CA LEU A 99 -0.31 -15.17 -5.31
C LEU A 99 -0.50 -16.13 -4.13
N THR A 100 -1.48 -17.04 -4.21
CA THR A 100 -1.70 -18.05 -3.16
C THR A 100 -0.52 -19.03 -3.07
N ALA A 101 0.10 -19.38 -4.20
CA ALA A 101 1.32 -20.19 -4.23
C ALA A 101 2.54 -19.45 -3.66
N ALA A 102 2.64 -18.13 -3.83
CA ALA A 102 3.68 -17.33 -3.20
C ALA A 102 3.48 -17.17 -1.69
N LEU A 103 2.23 -17.21 -1.21
CA LEU A 103 1.85 -16.97 0.18
C LEU A 103 1.07 -18.16 0.79
N PRO A 104 1.62 -19.39 0.81
CA PRO A 104 0.85 -20.60 1.16
C PRO A 104 0.33 -20.60 2.61
N ASN A 105 0.95 -19.82 3.49
CA ASN A 105 0.59 -19.73 4.91
C ASN A 105 -0.30 -18.51 5.23
N VAL A 106 -0.67 -17.69 4.22
CA VAL A 106 -1.51 -16.50 4.42
C VAL A 106 -2.95 -16.87 4.07
N THR A 107 -3.82 -16.82 5.07
CA THR A 107 -5.26 -17.05 4.88
C THR A 107 -5.91 -15.86 4.19
N VAL A 108 -6.74 -16.13 3.18
CA VAL A 108 -7.53 -15.09 2.49
C VAL A 108 -8.75 -14.73 3.33
N ILE A 109 -8.89 -13.45 3.67
CA ILE A 109 -10.08 -12.91 4.33
C ILE A 109 -11.17 -12.74 3.27
N LYS A 110 -12.13 -13.68 3.25
CA LYS A 110 -13.30 -13.60 2.36
C LYS A 110 -14.31 -12.62 2.92
N ARG A 111 -14.80 -11.71 2.07
CA ARG A 111 -15.76 -10.67 2.45
C ARG A 111 -16.85 -10.44 1.40
N SER A 112 -17.93 -9.77 1.79
CA SER A 112 -18.99 -9.31 0.88
C SER A 112 -19.02 -7.78 0.72
N LEU A 113 -18.58 -7.04 1.74
CA LEU A 113 -18.47 -5.58 1.71
C LEU A 113 -17.44 -5.16 0.67
N ILE A 114 -17.74 -4.13 -0.13
CA ILE A 114 -16.88 -3.67 -1.24
C ILE A 114 -15.60 -3.01 -0.73
N ASN A 115 -15.72 -2.10 0.23
CA ASN A 115 -14.56 -1.50 0.87
C ASN A 115 -13.98 -2.49 1.89
N ALA A 116 -12.73 -2.94 1.68
CA ALA A 116 -12.09 -3.87 2.60
C ALA A 116 -12.01 -3.33 4.03
N TRP A 117 -11.91 -2.01 4.21
CA TRP A 117 -11.84 -1.38 5.52
C TRP A 117 -13.15 -1.45 6.31
N ASP A 118 -14.29 -1.63 5.63
CA ASP A 118 -15.58 -1.76 6.31
C ASP A 118 -15.75 -3.15 6.93
N ASP A 119 -14.92 -4.14 6.57
CA ASP A 119 -14.93 -5.47 7.16
C ASP A 119 -14.10 -5.50 8.46
N PRO A 120 -14.71 -5.78 9.63
CA PRO A 120 -14.01 -5.81 10.90
C PRO A 120 -12.87 -6.83 10.97
N ASN A 121 -12.92 -7.91 10.18
CA ASN A 121 -11.86 -8.91 10.16
C ASN A 121 -10.59 -8.38 9.48
N VAL A 122 -10.75 -7.53 8.46
CA VAL A 122 -9.62 -6.86 7.79
C VAL A 122 -8.99 -5.84 8.75
N VAL A 123 -9.80 -5.02 9.41
CA VAL A 123 -9.31 -4.04 10.39
C VAL A 123 -8.59 -4.73 11.55
N LYS A 124 -9.18 -5.79 12.11
CA LYS A 124 -8.54 -6.59 13.17
C LYS A 124 -7.22 -7.21 12.72
N ALA A 125 -7.15 -7.73 11.50
CA ALA A 125 -5.92 -8.31 10.97
C ALA A 125 -4.82 -7.25 10.84
N ILE A 126 -5.16 -6.05 10.38
CA ILE A 126 -4.24 -4.90 10.29
C ILE A 126 -3.79 -4.47 11.68
N GLU A 127 -4.71 -4.29 12.62
CA GLU A 127 -4.42 -3.90 14.01
C GLU A 127 -3.51 -4.91 14.72
N ALA A 128 -3.73 -6.20 14.50
CA ALA A 128 -2.91 -7.29 15.06
C ALA A 128 -1.45 -7.24 14.63
N THR A 129 -1.13 -6.59 13.50
CA THR A 129 0.26 -6.40 13.06
C THR A 129 1.02 -5.35 13.89
N GLY A 130 0.29 -4.45 14.58
CA GLY A 130 0.86 -3.29 15.28
C GLY A 130 1.43 -2.22 14.35
N ARG A 131 1.26 -2.34 13.03
CA ARG A 131 1.86 -1.46 12.01
C ARG A 131 0.96 -0.26 11.72
N LYS A 132 1.56 0.89 11.44
CA LYS A 132 0.83 2.13 11.10
C LYS A 132 0.90 2.49 9.62
N GLN A 133 1.89 2.00 8.89
CA GLN A 133 1.99 2.19 7.45
C GLN A 133 1.28 1.03 6.75
N ILE A 134 0.41 1.34 5.80
CA ILE A 134 -0.33 0.34 5.02
C ILE A 134 0.01 0.55 3.56
N LEU A 135 0.68 -0.44 2.97
CA LEU A 135 0.91 -0.49 1.54
C LEU A 135 -0.23 -1.27 0.90
N ILE A 136 -1.00 -0.64 0.01
CA ILE A 136 -2.25 -1.20 -0.51
C ILE A 136 -2.13 -1.39 -2.02
N ALA A 137 -2.50 -2.57 -2.50
CA ALA A 137 -2.64 -2.88 -3.91
C ALA A 137 -3.94 -3.64 -4.14
N GLY A 138 -4.59 -3.45 -5.29
CA GLY A 138 -5.82 -4.18 -5.56
C GLY A 138 -6.49 -3.90 -6.90
N ILE A 139 -7.49 -4.72 -7.20
CA ILE A 139 -8.30 -4.60 -8.41
C ILE A 139 -9.78 -4.37 -8.03
N SER A 140 -10.43 -3.28 -8.42
CA SER A 140 -9.89 -2.18 -9.22
C SER A 140 -9.17 -1.10 -8.40
N LEU A 141 -8.23 -0.39 -9.02
CA LEU A 141 -7.48 0.74 -8.44
C LEU A 141 -8.40 1.73 -7.72
N GLU A 142 -9.42 2.24 -8.41
CA GLU A 142 -10.29 3.32 -7.91
C GLU A 142 -11.31 2.88 -6.84
N VAL A 143 -11.44 1.58 -6.61
CA VAL A 143 -12.39 0.99 -5.65
C VAL A 143 -11.65 0.19 -4.58
N CYS A 144 -11.09 -0.96 -4.96
CA CYS A 144 -10.55 -1.94 -4.01
C CYS A 144 -9.19 -1.52 -3.45
N ALA A 145 -8.37 -0.76 -4.20
CA ALA A 145 -7.18 -0.14 -3.63
C ALA A 145 -7.51 1.20 -2.95
N SER A 146 -8.27 2.07 -3.61
CA SER A 146 -8.51 3.44 -3.13
C SER A 146 -9.42 3.55 -1.90
N LEU A 147 -10.55 2.83 -1.84
CA LEU A 147 -11.48 2.97 -0.71
C LEU A 147 -10.86 2.60 0.63
N PRO A 148 -10.18 1.44 0.78
CA PRO A 148 -9.54 1.13 2.05
C PRO A 148 -8.39 2.08 2.36
N ALA A 149 -7.66 2.60 1.35
CA ALA A 149 -6.65 3.63 1.59
C ALA A 149 -7.25 4.90 2.19
N ILE A 150 -8.37 5.39 1.62
CA ILE A 150 -9.07 6.57 2.13
C ILE A 150 -9.57 6.35 3.56
N SER A 151 -10.25 5.22 3.81
CA SER A 151 -10.77 4.90 5.14
C SER A 151 -9.65 4.70 6.16
N ALA A 152 -8.55 4.04 5.78
CA ALA A 152 -7.38 3.86 6.63
C ALA A 152 -6.75 5.21 7.03
N THR A 153 -6.56 6.12 6.06
CA THR A 153 -6.04 7.46 6.31
C THR A 153 -6.95 8.24 7.26
N GLN A 154 -8.27 8.16 7.08
CA GLN A 154 -9.24 8.77 8.00
C GLN A 154 -9.18 8.17 9.41
N ALA A 155 -8.85 6.88 9.51
CA ALA A 155 -8.62 6.18 10.78
C ALA A 155 -7.22 6.44 11.39
N GLY A 156 -6.40 7.31 10.77
CA GLY A 156 -5.09 7.71 11.29
C GLY A 156 -3.93 6.79 10.90
N TYR A 157 -4.11 5.92 9.90
CA TYR A 157 -3.03 5.14 9.31
C TYR A 157 -2.30 5.91 8.19
N ASP A 158 -1.04 5.56 7.96
CA ASP A 158 -0.22 6.06 6.86
C ASP A 158 -0.37 5.13 5.64
N ALA A 159 -1.51 5.26 4.95
CA ALA A 159 -1.83 4.45 3.79
C ALA A 159 -1.18 4.99 2.51
N ARG A 160 -0.68 4.08 1.67
CA ARG A 160 -0.16 4.34 0.32
C ARG A 160 -0.72 3.32 -0.66
N VAL A 161 -0.92 3.73 -1.90
CA VAL A 161 -1.41 2.84 -2.96
C VAL A 161 -0.31 2.53 -3.96
N VAL A 162 -0.15 1.24 -4.30
CA VAL A 162 0.82 0.74 -5.26
C VAL A 162 0.19 0.68 -6.64
N LEU A 163 0.60 1.59 -7.51
CA LEU A 163 -0.10 1.89 -8.75
C LEU A 163 0.02 0.78 -9.80
N ASP A 164 1.18 0.16 -9.91
CA ASP A 164 1.48 -0.88 -10.91
C ASP A 164 1.39 -2.32 -10.34
N ALA A 165 1.02 -2.44 -9.08
CA ALA A 165 0.44 -3.66 -8.51
C ALA A 165 -1.08 -3.53 -8.34
N SER A 166 -1.70 -2.50 -8.91
CA SER A 166 -3.15 -2.33 -8.99
C SER A 166 -3.57 -2.23 -10.45
N GLY A 167 -4.76 -2.72 -10.78
CA GLY A 167 -5.31 -2.64 -12.14
C GLY A 167 -6.70 -2.03 -12.18
N THR A 168 -7.14 -1.53 -13.32
CA THR A 168 -8.52 -1.09 -13.54
C THR A 168 -8.98 -1.31 -14.98
N PHE A 169 -10.26 -1.04 -15.24
CA PHE A 169 -10.95 -1.51 -16.43
C PHE A 169 -10.88 -0.54 -17.62
N ASN A 170 -10.47 0.71 -17.39
CA ASN A 170 -10.27 1.72 -18.43
C ASN A 170 -9.52 2.94 -17.88
N GLU A 171 -9.06 3.80 -18.79
CA GLU A 171 -8.29 5.00 -18.45
C GLU A 171 -9.09 6.01 -17.62
N ASN A 172 -10.38 6.20 -17.88
CA ASN A 172 -11.20 7.13 -17.11
C ASN A 172 -11.23 6.77 -15.61
N LYS A 173 -11.35 5.47 -15.31
CA LYS A 173 -11.28 4.96 -13.93
C LYS A 173 -9.89 5.18 -13.32
N ARG A 174 -8.83 4.93 -14.08
CA ARG A 174 -7.45 5.11 -13.62
C ARG A 174 -7.19 6.57 -13.25
N VAL A 175 -7.47 7.49 -14.16
CA VAL A 175 -7.31 8.93 -13.96
C VAL A 175 -8.13 9.42 -12.76
N ALA A 176 -9.40 9.03 -12.68
CA ALA A 176 -10.26 9.42 -11.56
C ALA A 176 -9.75 8.89 -10.21
N GLY A 177 -9.26 7.64 -10.18
CA GLY A 177 -8.67 7.03 -8.98
C GLY A 177 -7.41 7.75 -8.50
N ILE A 178 -6.45 7.97 -9.41
CA ILE A 178 -5.20 8.70 -9.15
C ILE A 178 -5.49 10.12 -8.67
N GLN A 179 -6.36 10.85 -9.36
CA GLN A 179 -6.69 12.24 -9.01
C GLN A 179 -7.36 12.32 -7.63
N ARG A 180 -8.25 11.36 -7.30
CA ARG A 180 -8.89 11.32 -5.99
C ARG A 180 -7.90 11.05 -4.86
N LEU A 181 -7.00 10.08 -5.02
CA LEU A 181 -5.99 9.75 -4.02
C LEU A 181 -5.04 10.92 -3.77
N THR A 182 -4.53 11.53 -4.85
CA THR A 182 -3.61 12.67 -4.76
C THR A 182 -4.27 13.91 -4.15
N THR A 183 -5.54 14.20 -4.49
CA THR A 183 -6.30 15.32 -3.89
C THR A 183 -6.51 15.14 -2.38
N LEU A 184 -6.65 13.89 -1.92
CA LEU A 184 -6.80 13.55 -0.50
C LEU A 184 -5.45 13.42 0.22
N GLY A 185 -4.33 13.68 -0.45
CA GLY A 185 -2.98 13.58 0.13
C GLY A 185 -2.51 12.16 0.39
N ILE A 186 -3.11 11.15 -0.25
CA ILE A 186 -2.73 9.74 -0.13
C ILE A 186 -1.61 9.46 -1.15
N PRO A 187 -0.39 9.10 -0.70
CA PRO A 187 0.72 8.90 -1.63
C PRO A 187 0.52 7.68 -2.53
N LEU A 188 1.00 7.82 -3.76
CA LEU A 188 1.13 6.74 -4.73
C LEU A 188 2.60 6.30 -4.81
N THR A 189 2.83 5.02 -5.02
CA THR A 189 4.16 4.44 -5.28
C THR A 189 4.03 3.32 -6.32
N ASP A 190 5.15 2.71 -6.67
CA ASP A 190 5.23 1.51 -7.50
C ASP A 190 5.82 0.33 -6.70
N TYR A 191 5.60 -0.89 -7.17
CA TYR A 191 5.95 -2.10 -6.39
C TYR A 191 7.45 -2.20 -6.09
N ALA A 192 8.31 -1.80 -7.04
CA ALA A 192 9.76 -1.91 -6.92
C ALA A 192 10.31 -0.81 -6.01
N THR A 193 9.87 0.44 -6.19
CA THR A 193 10.20 1.57 -5.32
C THR A 193 9.77 1.28 -3.89
N ALA A 194 8.54 0.79 -3.67
CA ALA A 194 8.07 0.44 -2.33
C ALA A 194 8.92 -0.64 -1.67
N ALA A 195 9.30 -1.69 -2.41
CA ALA A 195 10.17 -2.73 -1.89
C ALA A 195 11.59 -2.24 -1.59
N VAL A 196 12.16 -1.36 -2.42
CA VAL A 196 13.48 -0.76 -2.19
C VAL A 196 13.45 0.22 -1.01
N GLU A 197 12.38 1.00 -0.85
CA GLU A 197 12.18 1.83 0.35
C GLU A 197 12.14 0.98 1.63
N LEU A 198 11.49 -0.19 1.60
CA LEU A 198 11.44 -1.12 2.73
C LEU A 198 12.81 -1.76 3.00
N LEU A 199 13.58 -2.09 1.95
CA LEU A 199 14.90 -2.70 2.07
C LEU A 199 15.91 -1.76 2.75
N ARG A 200 15.85 -0.46 2.42
CA ARG A 200 16.69 0.64 2.93
C ARG A 200 18.17 0.62 2.59
N ASP A 201 18.83 -0.52 2.72
CA ASP A 201 20.29 -0.63 2.60
C ASP A 201 20.68 -1.85 1.77
N ASN A 202 21.54 -1.63 0.77
CA ASN A 202 22.11 -2.71 -0.04
C ASN A 202 23.13 -3.57 0.72
N ALA A 203 23.57 -3.14 1.91
CA ALA A 203 24.33 -3.96 2.84
C ALA A 203 23.46 -4.96 3.62
N ASP A 204 22.12 -4.86 3.58
CA ASP A 204 21.24 -5.87 4.16
C ASP A 204 21.49 -7.21 3.45
N PRO A 205 21.78 -8.31 4.17
CA PRO A 205 22.05 -9.61 3.56
C PRO A 205 20.89 -10.12 2.69
N LYS A 206 19.67 -9.61 2.89
CA LYS A 206 18.48 -9.96 2.10
C LYS A 206 18.38 -9.20 0.78
N ALA A 207 19.22 -8.19 0.54
CA ALA A 207 19.13 -7.35 -0.65
C ALA A 207 19.11 -8.22 -1.91
N HIS A 208 20.01 -9.20 -2.01
CA HIS A 208 20.10 -10.06 -3.19
C HIS A 208 18.80 -10.78 -3.53
N ASP A 209 18.19 -11.37 -2.52
CA ASP A 209 16.94 -12.10 -2.67
C ASP A 209 15.78 -11.16 -3.02
N VAL A 210 15.76 -9.95 -2.44
CA VAL A 210 14.74 -8.94 -2.73
C VAL A 210 14.80 -8.49 -4.20
N TYR A 211 15.96 -8.09 -4.72
CA TYR A 211 16.06 -7.69 -6.14
C TYR A 211 15.75 -8.85 -7.10
N GLY A 212 16.14 -10.07 -6.73
CA GLY A 212 15.82 -11.28 -7.50
C GLY A 212 14.32 -11.50 -7.66
N VAL A 213 13.54 -11.37 -6.58
CA VAL A 213 12.07 -11.53 -6.67
C VAL A 213 11.36 -10.33 -7.30
N LEU A 214 11.97 -9.14 -7.29
CA LEU A 214 11.44 -7.96 -7.98
C LEU A 214 11.60 -8.04 -9.51
N GLY A 215 12.33 -9.02 -10.03
CA GLY A 215 12.61 -9.11 -11.47
C GLY A 215 13.46 -7.95 -11.97
N LEU A 216 14.31 -7.39 -11.09
CA LEU A 216 15.28 -6.35 -11.42
C LEU A 216 16.55 -7.02 -11.94
N ASP A 217 16.43 -7.72 -13.07
CA ASP A 217 17.47 -8.59 -13.65
C ASP A 217 18.79 -7.84 -13.89
N PHE A 218 18.73 -6.54 -14.18
CA PHE A 218 19.92 -5.70 -14.32
C PHE A 218 20.71 -5.63 -13.01
N ALA A 219 20.05 -5.56 -11.84
CA ALA A 219 20.71 -5.49 -10.55
C ALA A 219 21.42 -6.82 -10.22
N THR A 220 20.76 -7.95 -10.52
CA THR A 220 21.37 -9.28 -10.45
C THR A 220 22.62 -9.36 -11.33
N THR A 221 22.52 -8.87 -12.57
CA THR A 221 23.67 -8.83 -13.51
C THR A 221 24.82 -7.97 -12.97
N VAL A 222 24.52 -6.79 -12.43
CA VAL A 222 25.52 -5.89 -11.84
C VAL A 222 26.25 -6.55 -10.67
N TRP A 223 25.57 -7.33 -9.84
CA TRP A 223 26.22 -8.07 -8.76
C TRP A 223 27.09 -9.22 -9.26
N GLN A 224 26.62 -9.98 -10.25
CA GLN A 224 27.44 -11.02 -10.87
C GLN A 224 28.74 -10.44 -11.43
N LEU A 225 28.67 -9.27 -12.08
CA LEU A 225 29.84 -8.54 -12.57
C LEU A 225 30.76 -8.11 -11.42
N ASN A 226 30.21 -7.51 -10.36
CA ASN A 226 30.98 -7.08 -9.20
C ASN A 226 31.70 -8.25 -8.49
N ASP A 227 31.03 -9.39 -8.37
CA ASP A 227 31.61 -10.60 -7.78
C ASP A 227 32.69 -11.22 -8.68
N ALA A 228 32.51 -11.17 -10.00
CA ALA A 228 33.55 -11.59 -10.95
C ALA A 228 34.81 -10.72 -10.84
N VAL A 229 34.63 -9.39 -10.75
CA VAL A 229 35.74 -8.44 -10.54
C VAL A 229 36.47 -8.73 -9.22
N LYS A 230 35.75 -8.96 -8.12
CA LYS A 230 36.34 -9.31 -6.82
C LYS A 230 37.11 -10.63 -6.84
N LYS A 231 36.69 -11.59 -7.66
CA LYS A 231 37.36 -12.91 -7.83
C LYS A 231 38.59 -12.87 -8.73
N GLY A 232 39.02 -11.69 -9.19
CA GLY A 232 40.29 -11.52 -9.90
C GLY A 232 40.21 -11.73 -11.41
N TYR A 233 39.00 -11.78 -11.98
CA TYR A 233 38.84 -11.64 -13.43
C TYR A 233 39.04 -10.17 -13.79
N LYS A 234 40.27 -9.81 -14.15
CA LYS A 234 40.60 -8.57 -14.86
C LYS A 234 40.32 -8.73 -16.35
#